data_AF-A0A537EVA0-F1
#
_entry.id   AF-A0A537EVA0-F1
#
_cell.length_a   1.000
_cell.length_b   1.000
_cell.length_c   1.000
_cell.angle_alpha   90.00
_cell.angle_beta   90.00
_cell.angle_gamma   90.00
#
_symmetry.space_group_name_H-M   'P 1'
#
loop_
_entity.id
_entity.type
_entity.pdbx_description
1 polymer ?
#
loop_
_entity_poly.entity_id
_entity_poly.type
_entity_poly.pdbx_seq_one_letter_code
_entity_poly.pdbx_strand_id
1 'polypeptide(L)'
;MLRLVFGRMKNWTPSLATAFLAFTILLSVFLVLSVQALDQSDIQSQSILSALNYLAGNYNASMGLIHESPDSANLSNTYWLYSDNFLANLAFQRTGASNASLASLAENVTRSAARYFQGQPNPVNQYQVFTNTSRFPFNASKDFIFRTYGVAVVKSTVNNQSGMLDPKKYADIAFLEAIWYHNVRQDPYALSVFHDGFALWNGTGFKDDAFTSTFATYKIALYLYAAKLLGQAPDSSIVDGLLALQLHRGVDSGGFVTEYSGRFGPVGGSNTETTSLAILALSQQGFIPSNIVSLAFQLIIIGVLVAFAALIAATVVRRSVKQDV
;
A
#
# COMPACT_ATOMS: atom_id res chain seq x y z
N MET A 1 45.64 5.44 12.40
CA MET A 1 45.29 5.39 10.96
C MET A 1 44.77 6.73 10.40
N LEU A 2 43.85 7.45 11.04
CA LEU A 2 43.39 8.77 10.55
C LEU A 2 44.52 9.80 10.36
N ARG A 3 45.51 9.91 11.28
CA ARG A 3 46.66 10.84 11.12
C ARG A 3 47.53 10.59 9.87
N LEU A 4 47.60 9.36 9.36
CA LEU A 4 48.37 9.00 8.15
C LEU A 4 47.61 9.37 6.87
N VAL A 5 46.28 9.32 6.89
CA VAL A 5 45.43 9.75 5.78
C VAL A 5 45.46 11.28 5.66
N PHE A 6 45.37 12.01 6.77
CA PHE A 6 45.42 13.47 6.78
C PHE A 6 46.82 14.04 6.45
N GLY A 7 47.91 13.37 6.84
CA GLY A 7 49.28 13.81 6.52
C GLY A 7 49.62 13.82 5.02
N ARG A 8 48.97 12.97 4.21
CA ARG A 8 49.17 12.92 2.74
C ARG A 8 48.24 13.84 1.94
N MET A 9 47.24 14.45 2.58
CA MET A 9 46.32 15.39 1.92
C MET A 9 46.91 16.79 1.69
N LYS A 10 48.05 17.11 2.32
CA LYS A 10 48.74 18.41 2.15
C LYS A 10 49.18 18.71 0.71
N ASN A 11 49.27 17.69 -0.15
CA ASN A 11 49.74 17.79 -1.54
C ASN A 11 48.64 17.54 -2.59
N TRP A 12 47.36 17.65 -2.21
CA TRP A 12 46.26 17.57 -3.16
C TRP A 12 46.04 18.95 -3.80
N THR A 13 45.81 18.99 -5.11
CA THR A 13 45.34 20.23 -5.73
C THR A 13 43.98 20.57 -5.10
N PRO A 14 43.65 21.86 -4.90
CA PRO A 14 42.38 22.28 -4.30
C PRO A 14 41.15 21.63 -4.96
N SER A 15 41.24 21.32 -6.26
CA SER A 15 40.22 20.62 -7.06
C SER A 15 40.00 19.15 -6.66
N LEU A 16 41.03 18.42 -6.23
CA LEU A 16 40.91 17.00 -5.85
C LEU A 16 40.31 16.85 -4.46
N ALA A 17 40.68 17.76 -3.53
CA ALA A 17 40.15 17.77 -2.17
C ALA A 17 38.66 18.17 -2.15
N THR A 18 38.27 19.14 -2.97
CA THR A 18 36.86 19.53 -3.14
C THR A 18 36.03 18.43 -3.82
N ALA A 19 36.55 17.79 -4.87
CA ALA A 19 35.88 16.65 -5.52
C ALA A 19 35.68 15.47 -4.55
N PHE A 20 36.69 15.16 -3.73
CA PHE A 20 36.58 14.12 -2.71
C PHE A 20 35.54 14.48 -1.65
N LEU A 21 35.57 15.68 -1.09
CA LEU A 21 34.58 16.11 -0.10
C LEU A 21 33.14 16.06 -0.66
N ALA A 22 32.93 16.57 -1.87
CA ALA A 22 31.62 16.52 -2.54
C ALA A 22 31.16 15.07 -2.75
N PHE A 23 32.06 14.19 -3.17
CA PHE A 23 31.78 12.77 -3.32
C PHE A 23 31.42 12.10 -1.98
N THR A 24 32.16 12.36 -0.90
CA THR A 24 31.85 11.77 0.41
C THR A 24 30.50 12.23 0.91
N ILE A 25 30.13 13.51 0.68
CA ILE A 25 28.82 14.05 1.02
C ILE A 25 27.72 13.35 0.20
N LEU A 26 27.87 13.26 -1.12
CA LEU A 26 26.90 12.58 -1.99
C LEU A 26 26.72 11.10 -1.64
N LEU A 27 27.82 10.39 -1.36
CA LEU A 27 27.77 8.99 -0.92
C LEU A 27 27.08 8.87 0.45
N SER A 28 27.38 9.76 1.38
CA SER A 28 26.74 9.74 2.71
C SER A 28 25.24 10.01 2.62
N VAL A 29 24.83 11.00 1.82
CA VAL A 29 23.41 11.30 1.56
C VAL A 29 22.73 10.09 0.90
N PHE A 30 23.36 9.48 -0.11
CA PHE A 30 22.82 8.29 -0.78
C PHE A 30 22.66 7.10 0.19
N LEU A 31 23.65 6.86 1.06
CA LEU A 31 23.60 5.81 2.08
C LEU A 31 22.45 6.05 3.07
N VAL A 32 22.28 7.29 3.55
CA VAL A 32 21.20 7.65 4.48
C VAL A 32 19.83 7.43 3.83
N LEU A 33 19.63 7.92 2.60
CA LEU A 33 18.38 7.72 1.86
C LEU A 33 18.08 6.23 1.62
N SER A 34 19.12 5.43 1.34
CA SER A 34 18.97 3.99 1.10
C SER A 34 18.58 3.23 2.37
N VAL A 35 19.16 3.58 3.52
CA VAL A 35 18.81 2.97 4.82
C VAL A 35 17.37 3.30 5.20
N GLN A 36 16.94 4.55 5.00
CA GLN A 36 15.55 4.97 5.26
C GLN A 36 14.55 4.20 4.38
N ALA A 37 14.87 4.00 3.10
CA ALA A 37 14.02 3.22 2.21
C ALA A 37 13.89 1.74 2.62
N LEU A 38 14.96 1.13 3.12
CA LEU A 38 14.93 -0.24 3.64
C LEU A 38 14.07 -0.36 4.89
N ASP A 39 14.22 0.56 5.84
CA ASP A 39 13.46 0.56 7.09
C ASP A 39 11.96 0.72 6.83
N GLN A 40 11.57 1.64 5.94
CA GLN A 40 10.16 1.82 5.57
C GLN A 40 9.59 0.59 4.86
N SER A 41 10.39 -0.06 3.99
CA SER A 41 9.99 -1.32 3.35
C SER A 41 9.78 -2.45 4.35
N ASP A 42 10.61 -2.54 5.38
CA ASP A 42 10.48 -3.54 6.45
C ASP A 42 9.24 -3.28 7.31
N ILE A 43 8.99 -2.02 7.69
CA ILE A 43 7.77 -1.62 8.43
C ILE A 43 6.51 -1.96 7.64
N GLN A 44 6.45 -1.62 6.35
CA GLN A 44 5.32 -1.95 5.49
C GLN A 44 5.12 -3.46 5.39
N SER A 45 6.20 -4.23 5.24
CA SER A 45 6.11 -5.69 5.15
C SER A 45 5.57 -6.32 6.44
N GLN A 46 6.02 -5.84 7.60
CA GLN A 46 5.50 -6.28 8.90
C GLN A 46 4.03 -5.89 9.12
N SER A 47 3.66 -4.67 8.70
CA SER A 47 2.29 -4.18 8.76
C SER A 47 1.35 -5.03 7.90
N ILE A 48 1.76 -5.34 6.67
CA ILE A 48 1.04 -6.24 5.75
C ILE A 48 0.85 -7.61 6.38
N LEU A 49 1.91 -8.21 6.94
CA LEU A 49 1.83 -9.53 7.55
C LEU A 49 0.86 -9.55 8.75
N SER A 50 0.92 -8.51 9.58
CA SER A 50 0.02 -8.37 10.73
C SER A 50 -1.44 -8.23 10.28
N ALA A 51 -1.70 -7.47 9.22
CA ALA A 51 -3.02 -7.31 8.64
C ALA A 51 -3.56 -8.58 7.98
N LEU A 52 -2.72 -9.34 7.26
CA LEU A 52 -3.09 -10.65 6.72
C LEU A 52 -3.46 -11.64 7.82
N ASN A 53 -2.71 -11.63 8.93
CA ASN A 53 -3.01 -12.46 10.10
C ASN A 53 -4.31 -12.04 10.79
N TYR A 54 -4.59 -10.74 10.89
CA TYR A 54 -5.88 -10.23 11.37
C TYR A 54 -7.04 -10.76 10.51
N LEU A 55 -6.94 -10.64 9.18
CA LEU A 55 -7.98 -11.15 8.28
C LEU A 55 -8.17 -12.67 8.41
N ALA A 56 -7.07 -13.41 8.51
CA ALA A 56 -7.11 -14.87 8.71
C ALA A 56 -7.69 -15.27 10.07
N GLY A 57 -7.40 -14.49 11.13
CA GLY A 57 -7.94 -14.70 12.47
C GLY A 57 -9.45 -14.48 12.56
N ASN A 58 -9.99 -13.59 11.72
CA ASN A 58 -11.42 -13.29 11.63
C ASN A 58 -12.18 -14.22 10.65
N TYR A 59 -11.53 -15.26 10.12
CA TYR A 59 -12.18 -16.24 9.27
C TYR A 59 -13.08 -17.19 10.07
N ASN A 60 -14.33 -17.32 9.66
CA ASN A 60 -15.26 -18.30 10.20
C ASN A 60 -15.38 -19.50 9.24
N ALA A 61 -14.85 -20.65 9.65
CA ALA A 61 -14.86 -21.87 8.82
C ALA A 61 -16.26 -22.41 8.50
N SER A 62 -17.25 -22.21 9.38
CA SER A 62 -18.63 -22.66 9.17
C SER A 62 -19.33 -21.84 8.08
N MET A 63 -19.05 -20.53 8.05
CA MET A 63 -19.54 -19.62 7.02
C MET A 63 -18.67 -19.66 5.76
N GLY A 64 -17.41 -20.04 5.92
CA GLY A 64 -16.40 -19.96 4.87
C GLY A 64 -16.06 -18.52 4.47
N LEU A 65 -16.33 -17.54 5.34
CA LEU A 65 -16.16 -16.11 5.11
C LEU A 65 -15.51 -15.44 6.33
N ILE A 66 -14.93 -14.27 6.11
CA ILE A 66 -14.40 -13.37 7.12
C ILE A 66 -15.52 -12.41 7.53
N HIS A 67 -15.70 -12.20 8.84
CA HIS A 67 -16.73 -11.29 9.35
C HIS A 67 -16.30 -9.82 9.26
N GLU A 68 -17.26 -8.91 9.39
CA GLU A 68 -17.06 -7.46 9.24
C GLU A 68 -16.00 -6.93 10.22
N SER A 69 -16.18 -7.24 11.50
CA SER A 69 -15.27 -6.82 12.57
C SER A 69 -15.44 -7.67 13.83
N PRO A 70 -14.39 -7.91 14.63
CA PRO A 70 -14.50 -8.59 15.92
C PRO A 70 -15.03 -7.68 17.04
N ASP A 71 -15.18 -6.36 16.81
CA ASP A 71 -15.48 -5.34 17.82
C ASP A 71 -16.79 -5.58 18.59
N SER A 72 -17.77 -6.23 17.96
CA SER A 72 -19.05 -6.53 18.60
C SER A 72 -19.67 -7.82 18.08
N ALA A 73 -20.60 -8.38 18.86
CA ALA A 73 -21.36 -9.56 18.45
C ALA A 73 -22.14 -9.35 17.14
N ASN A 74 -22.64 -8.14 16.87
CA ASN A 74 -23.36 -7.86 15.63
C ASN A 74 -22.41 -7.89 14.41
N LEU A 75 -21.26 -7.24 14.53
CA LEU A 75 -20.27 -7.15 13.46
C LEU A 75 -19.59 -8.51 13.21
N SER A 76 -19.31 -9.27 14.27
CA SER A 76 -18.72 -10.62 14.16
C SER A 76 -19.69 -11.68 13.61
N ASN A 77 -20.99 -11.36 13.56
CA ASN A 77 -22.01 -12.17 12.91
C ASN A 77 -22.40 -11.65 11.52
N THR A 78 -21.78 -10.58 11.05
CA THR A 78 -22.06 -9.99 9.73
C THR A 78 -20.96 -10.32 8.75
N TYR A 79 -21.32 -10.76 7.54
CA TYR A 79 -20.40 -11.16 6.49
C TYR A 79 -20.75 -10.45 5.19
N TRP A 80 -19.90 -9.50 4.77
CA TRP A 80 -20.09 -8.81 3.51
C TRP A 80 -19.41 -9.53 2.35
N LEU A 81 -20.16 -9.87 1.31
CA LEU A 81 -19.62 -10.61 0.17
C LEU A 81 -18.62 -9.78 -0.65
N TYR A 82 -18.87 -8.48 -0.83
CA TYR A 82 -18.00 -7.60 -1.60
C TYR A 82 -17.03 -6.77 -0.75
N SER A 83 -17.53 -5.85 0.09
CA SER A 83 -16.67 -4.94 0.87
C SER A 83 -15.66 -5.68 1.74
N ASP A 84 -16.05 -6.82 2.32
CA ASP A 84 -15.12 -7.62 3.12
C ASP A 84 -14.46 -8.73 2.30
N ASN A 85 -15.25 -9.71 1.85
CA ASN A 85 -14.70 -11.00 1.44
C ASN A 85 -14.08 -10.99 0.04
N PHE A 86 -14.61 -10.19 -0.89
CA PHE A 86 -13.97 -9.98 -2.18
C PHE A 86 -12.65 -9.22 -2.03
N LEU A 87 -12.61 -8.15 -1.23
CA LEU A 87 -11.38 -7.39 -0.99
C LEU A 87 -10.34 -8.21 -0.20
N ALA A 88 -10.74 -8.94 0.83
CA ALA A 88 -9.85 -9.81 1.59
C ALA A 88 -9.26 -10.91 0.71
N ASN A 89 -10.08 -11.50 -0.17
CA ASN A 89 -9.60 -12.48 -1.14
C ASN A 89 -8.59 -11.86 -2.12
N LEU A 90 -8.83 -10.64 -2.61
CA LEU A 90 -7.84 -9.93 -3.43
C LEU A 90 -6.53 -9.68 -2.67
N ALA A 91 -6.61 -9.30 -1.40
CA ALA A 91 -5.44 -9.10 -0.55
C ALA A 91 -4.63 -10.40 -0.36
N PHE A 92 -5.30 -11.51 -0.07
CA PHE A 92 -4.62 -12.82 0.03
C PHE A 92 -3.99 -13.26 -1.29
N GLN A 93 -4.70 -13.12 -2.40
CA GLN A 93 -4.20 -13.55 -3.71
C GLN A 93 -3.00 -12.74 -4.18
N ARG A 94 -2.97 -11.43 -3.91
CA ARG A 94 -1.91 -10.55 -4.39
C ARG A 94 -0.68 -10.53 -3.49
N THR A 95 -0.88 -10.71 -2.19
CA THR A 95 0.17 -10.47 -1.19
C THR A 95 0.51 -11.71 -0.38
N GLY A 96 -0.42 -12.66 -0.26
CA GLY A 96 -0.28 -13.88 0.52
C GLY A 96 -0.04 -15.15 -0.31
N ALA A 97 0.01 -15.08 -1.64
CA ALA A 97 0.05 -16.28 -2.51
C ALA A 97 1.26 -17.21 -2.29
N SER A 98 2.38 -16.68 -1.80
CA SER A 98 3.56 -17.50 -1.43
C SER A 98 3.37 -18.29 -0.13
N ASN A 99 2.34 -17.96 0.66
CA ASN A 99 1.96 -18.68 1.87
C ASN A 99 0.80 -19.65 1.54
N ALA A 100 1.09 -20.95 1.57
CA ALA A 100 0.12 -21.99 1.21
C ALA A 100 -1.17 -21.96 2.05
N SER A 101 -1.08 -21.57 3.33
CA SER A 101 -2.25 -21.44 4.21
C SER A 101 -3.14 -20.27 3.79
N LEU A 102 -2.54 -19.13 3.46
CA LEU A 102 -3.28 -17.95 2.98
C LEU A 102 -3.87 -18.19 1.58
N ALA A 103 -3.16 -18.89 0.70
CA ALA A 103 -3.68 -19.30 -0.60
C ALA A 103 -4.91 -20.22 -0.46
N SER A 104 -4.81 -21.23 0.41
CA SER A 104 -5.94 -22.15 0.71
C SER A 104 -7.14 -21.40 1.31
N LEU A 105 -6.87 -20.43 2.18
CA LEU A 105 -7.90 -19.57 2.76
C LEU A 105 -8.61 -18.73 1.68
N ALA A 106 -7.85 -18.11 0.77
CA ALA A 106 -8.39 -17.35 -0.35
C ALA A 106 -9.31 -18.21 -1.25
N GLU A 107 -8.89 -19.44 -1.56
CA GLU A 107 -9.71 -20.39 -2.31
C GLU A 107 -11.01 -20.74 -1.59
N ASN A 108 -10.97 -20.94 -0.27
CA ASN A 108 -12.15 -21.24 0.53
C ASN A 108 -13.12 -20.06 0.59
N VAL A 109 -12.63 -18.84 0.74
CA VAL A 109 -13.44 -17.61 0.70
C VAL A 109 -14.09 -17.46 -0.67
N THR A 110 -13.31 -17.61 -1.75
CA THR A 110 -13.81 -17.54 -3.14
C THR A 110 -14.93 -18.56 -3.38
N ARG A 111 -14.71 -19.82 -2.99
CA ARG A 111 -15.70 -20.90 -3.15
C ARG A 111 -16.95 -20.63 -2.34
N SER A 112 -16.81 -20.10 -1.13
CA SER A 112 -17.94 -19.80 -0.25
C SER A 112 -18.77 -18.64 -0.78
N ALA A 113 -18.13 -17.54 -1.19
CA ALA A 113 -18.80 -16.42 -1.84
C ALA A 113 -19.60 -16.87 -3.08
N ALA A 114 -19.02 -17.70 -3.95
CA ALA A 114 -19.71 -18.26 -5.12
C ALA A 114 -20.97 -19.06 -4.74
N ARG A 115 -20.94 -19.85 -3.65
CA ARG A 115 -22.11 -20.58 -3.13
C ARG A 115 -23.21 -19.66 -2.60
N TYR A 116 -22.85 -18.48 -2.10
CA TYR A 116 -23.85 -17.49 -1.65
C TYR A 116 -24.49 -16.74 -2.82
N PHE A 117 -23.75 -16.52 -3.91
CA PHE A 117 -24.30 -15.95 -5.14
C PHE A 117 -25.12 -16.95 -5.98
N GLN A 118 -24.99 -18.25 -5.75
CA GLN A 118 -25.71 -19.26 -6.52
C GLN A 118 -27.23 -19.07 -6.43
N GLY A 119 -27.88 -18.90 -7.59
CA GLY A 119 -29.32 -18.68 -7.69
C GLY A 119 -29.78 -17.26 -7.33
N GLN A 120 -28.85 -16.33 -7.15
CA GLN A 120 -29.13 -14.93 -6.82
C GLN A 120 -28.80 -14.02 -8.02
N PRO A 121 -29.45 -12.85 -8.15
CA PRO A 121 -29.07 -11.86 -9.14
C PRO A 121 -27.60 -11.47 -8.99
N ASN A 122 -26.89 -11.27 -10.11
CA ASN A 122 -25.50 -10.84 -10.07
C ASN A 122 -25.43 -9.44 -9.43
N PRO A 123 -24.84 -9.29 -8.22
CA PRO A 123 -24.83 -8.02 -7.54
C PRO A 123 -23.79 -7.12 -8.17
N VAL A 124 -24.20 -5.89 -8.50
CA VAL A 124 -23.28 -4.84 -8.93
C VAL A 124 -22.76 -4.13 -7.68
N ASN A 125 -21.45 -4.13 -7.48
CA ASN A 125 -20.79 -3.49 -6.35
C ASN A 125 -19.57 -2.70 -6.84
N GLN A 126 -19.29 -1.56 -6.18
CA GLN A 126 -18.24 -0.66 -6.59
C GLN A 126 -16.84 -1.30 -6.58
N TYR A 127 -16.57 -2.27 -5.69
CA TYR A 127 -15.27 -2.92 -5.62
C TYR A 127 -14.98 -3.86 -6.79
N GLN A 128 -15.98 -4.19 -7.62
CA GLN A 128 -15.73 -4.99 -8.83
C GLN A 128 -14.76 -4.31 -9.80
N VAL A 129 -14.56 -2.99 -9.72
CA VAL A 129 -13.55 -2.26 -10.52
C VAL A 129 -12.15 -2.83 -10.38
N PHE A 130 -11.81 -3.50 -9.28
CA PHE A 130 -10.48 -4.09 -9.07
C PHE A 130 -10.18 -5.27 -9.99
N THR A 131 -11.20 -5.87 -10.62
CA THR A 131 -11.05 -7.07 -11.47
C THR A 131 -11.82 -7.00 -12.78
N ASN A 132 -12.78 -6.09 -12.92
CA ASN A 132 -13.68 -6.00 -14.05
C ASN A 132 -13.40 -4.75 -14.90
N THR A 133 -13.63 -4.86 -16.21
CA THR A 133 -13.53 -3.77 -17.18
C THR A 133 -14.88 -3.14 -17.51
N SER A 134 -15.98 -3.75 -17.06
CA SER A 134 -17.32 -3.18 -17.22
C SER A 134 -17.49 -1.92 -16.37
N ARG A 135 -18.06 -0.87 -16.95
CA ARG A 135 -18.39 0.35 -16.21
C ARG A 135 -19.61 0.08 -15.33
N PHE A 136 -19.47 0.25 -14.02
CA PHE A 136 -20.57 0.08 -13.07
C PHE A 136 -20.92 1.43 -12.42
N PRO A 137 -22.21 1.82 -12.41
CA PRO A 137 -22.62 3.04 -11.73
C PRO A 137 -22.59 2.86 -10.21
N PHE A 138 -22.01 3.83 -9.50
CA PHE A 138 -21.83 3.82 -8.06
C PHE A 138 -22.91 4.66 -7.35
N ASN A 139 -24.19 4.45 -7.66
CA ASN A 139 -25.27 5.25 -7.08
C ASN A 139 -26.43 4.40 -6.58
N ALA A 140 -27.18 4.98 -5.64
CA ALA A 140 -28.35 4.46 -4.95
C ALA A 140 -28.17 2.98 -4.55
N SER A 141 -27.10 2.78 -3.79
CA SER A 141 -26.72 1.55 -3.13
C SER A 141 -27.76 1.11 -2.11
N LYS A 142 -28.02 -0.20 -2.04
CA LYS A 142 -28.86 -0.83 -1.01
C LYS A 142 -28.24 -2.12 -0.53
N ASP A 143 -28.40 -2.41 0.75
CA ASP A 143 -27.98 -3.69 1.29
C ASP A 143 -28.97 -4.79 0.92
N PHE A 144 -28.43 -5.90 0.43
CA PHE A 144 -29.18 -7.10 0.09
C PHE A 144 -28.68 -8.27 0.94
N ILE A 145 -29.60 -8.93 1.63
CA ILE A 145 -29.31 -10.12 2.44
C ILE A 145 -29.43 -11.35 1.56
N PHE A 146 -28.33 -12.08 1.41
CA PHE A 146 -28.26 -13.31 0.62
C PHE A 146 -28.73 -14.51 1.44
N ARG A 147 -28.29 -14.60 2.70
CA ARG A 147 -28.69 -15.65 3.63
C ARG A 147 -28.58 -15.21 5.09
N THR A 148 -29.38 -15.84 5.94
CA THR A 148 -29.31 -15.73 7.40
C THR A 148 -29.20 -17.13 8.00
N TYR A 149 -28.28 -17.32 8.94
CA TYR A 149 -28.08 -18.56 9.68
C TYR A 149 -28.07 -18.28 11.18
N GLY A 150 -29.23 -18.44 11.83
CA GLY A 150 -29.39 -18.01 13.20
C GLY A 150 -29.14 -16.51 13.33
N VAL A 151 -28.09 -16.12 14.05
CA VAL A 151 -27.67 -14.72 14.22
C VAL A 151 -26.73 -14.22 13.11
N ALA A 152 -26.17 -15.12 12.30
CA ALA A 152 -25.23 -14.76 11.25
C ALA A 152 -25.95 -14.27 9.99
N VAL A 153 -25.51 -13.15 9.42
CA VAL A 153 -26.09 -12.53 8.23
C VAL A 153 -25.03 -12.39 7.14
N VAL A 154 -25.32 -12.96 5.97
CA VAL A 154 -24.50 -12.81 4.76
C VAL A 154 -25.18 -11.81 3.84
N LYS A 155 -24.53 -10.69 3.56
CA LYS A 155 -25.10 -9.58 2.78
C LYS A 155 -24.10 -8.97 1.81
N SER A 156 -24.59 -8.11 0.93
CA SER A 156 -23.77 -7.21 0.12
C SER A 156 -24.50 -5.90 -0.10
N THR A 157 -23.75 -4.81 -0.19
CA THR A 157 -24.25 -3.59 -0.82
C THR A 157 -24.33 -3.82 -2.33
N VAL A 158 -25.47 -3.46 -2.91
CA VAL A 158 -25.78 -3.58 -4.34
C VAL A 158 -26.13 -2.21 -4.88
N ASN A 159 -25.41 -1.76 -5.90
CA ASN A 159 -25.67 -0.51 -6.59
C ASN A 159 -26.79 -0.71 -7.60
N ASN A 160 -27.78 0.19 -7.61
CA ASN A 160 -28.97 0.04 -8.46
C ASN A 160 -28.75 0.58 -9.88
N GLN A 161 -27.51 0.93 -10.23
CA GLN A 161 -27.09 1.38 -11.55
C GLN A 161 -27.73 2.71 -12.03
N SER A 162 -28.31 3.50 -11.12
CA SER A 162 -29.04 4.73 -11.47
C SER A 162 -28.17 5.91 -11.96
N GLY A 163 -26.84 5.83 -11.85
CA GLY A 163 -25.91 6.83 -12.37
C GLY A 163 -24.53 6.77 -11.72
N MET A 164 -23.57 7.55 -12.23
CA MET A 164 -22.30 7.77 -11.54
C MET A 164 -22.47 8.91 -10.53
N LEU A 165 -21.90 8.75 -9.33
CA LEU A 165 -21.70 9.88 -8.44
C LEU A 165 -20.61 10.80 -9.01
N ASP A 166 -20.61 12.06 -8.60
CA ASP A 166 -19.63 13.04 -9.06
C ASP A 166 -18.26 12.77 -8.39
N PRO A 167 -17.20 12.38 -9.14
CA PRO A 167 -15.89 12.10 -8.55
C PRO A 167 -15.26 13.35 -7.91
N LYS A 168 -15.73 14.56 -8.23
CA LYS A 168 -15.27 15.81 -7.58
C LYS A 168 -15.90 16.06 -6.21
N LYS A 169 -16.89 15.25 -5.81
CA LYS A 169 -17.61 15.37 -4.54
C LYS A 169 -17.35 14.24 -3.57
N TYR A 170 -16.83 13.12 -4.05
CA TYR A 170 -16.62 11.90 -3.28
C TYR A 170 -15.26 11.29 -3.65
N ALA A 171 -14.33 11.30 -2.70
CA ALA A 171 -12.94 10.92 -2.97
C ALA A 171 -12.81 9.42 -3.30
N ASP A 172 -13.56 8.58 -2.61
CA ASP A 172 -13.63 7.14 -2.89
C ASP A 172 -14.14 6.85 -4.31
N ILE A 173 -15.16 7.58 -4.76
CA ILE A 173 -15.67 7.49 -6.13
C ILE A 173 -14.61 7.88 -7.14
N ALA A 174 -13.90 8.99 -6.93
CA ALA A 174 -12.80 9.41 -7.79
C ALA A 174 -11.71 8.34 -7.91
N PHE A 175 -11.28 7.73 -6.81
CA PHE A 175 -10.22 6.71 -6.82
C PHE A 175 -10.70 5.38 -7.43
N LEU A 176 -11.94 4.96 -7.19
CA LEU A 176 -12.52 3.78 -7.82
C LEU A 176 -12.69 3.98 -9.34
N GLU A 177 -13.10 5.18 -9.79
CA GLU A 177 -13.12 5.52 -11.21
C GLU A 177 -11.71 5.55 -11.81
N ALA A 178 -10.71 6.07 -11.10
CA ALA A 178 -9.32 6.07 -11.56
C ALA A 178 -8.83 4.65 -11.84
N ILE A 179 -9.09 3.72 -10.91
CA ILE A 179 -8.75 2.29 -11.05
C ILE A 179 -9.47 1.69 -12.27
N TRP A 180 -10.75 1.99 -12.44
CA TRP A 180 -11.51 1.49 -13.59
C TRP A 180 -10.96 2.02 -14.93
N TYR A 181 -10.75 3.33 -15.07
CA TYR A 181 -10.20 3.94 -16.27
C TYR A 181 -8.83 3.36 -16.63
N HIS A 182 -7.97 3.11 -15.64
CA HIS A 182 -6.70 2.43 -15.86
C HIS A 182 -6.89 1.01 -16.42
N ASN A 183 -7.81 0.23 -15.83
CA ASN A 183 -8.09 -1.14 -16.26
C ASN A 183 -8.61 -1.23 -17.71
N VAL A 184 -9.30 -0.18 -18.20
CA VAL A 184 -9.76 -0.08 -19.59
C VAL A 184 -8.79 0.70 -20.50
N ARG A 185 -7.54 0.91 -20.06
CA ARG A 185 -6.46 1.57 -20.82
C ARG A 185 -6.77 3.03 -21.20
N GLN A 186 -7.51 3.73 -20.34
CA GLN A 186 -7.85 5.14 -20.47
C GLN A 186 -7.08 5.99 -19.44
N ASP A 187 -5.76 5.85 -19.41
CA ASP A 187 -4.88 6.48 -18.41
C ASP A 187 -5.03 8.01 -18.31
N PRO A 188 -5.23 8.80 -19.39
CA PRO A 188 -5.47 10.23 -19.25
C PRO A 188 -6.73 10.56 -18.42
N TYR A 189 -7.80 9.77 -18.59
CA TYR A 189 -9.01 9.93 -17.79
C TYR A 189 -8.79 9.45 -16.36
N ALA A 190 -8.05 8.35 -16.19
CA ALA A 190 -7.68 7.83 -14.87
C ALA A 190 -6.91 8.87 -14.04
N LEU A 191 -5.92 9.53 -14.64
CA LEU A 191 -5.15 10.60 -14.03
C LEU A 191 -6.03 11.83 -13.72
N SER A 192 -6.95 12.18 -14.61
CA SER A 192 -7.87 13.30 -14.38
C SER A 192 -8.73 13.07 -13.13
N VAL A 193 -9.40 11.92 -13.03
CA VAL A 193 -10.29 11.65 -11.88
C VAL A 193 -9.50 11.36 -10.61
N PHE A 194 -8.29 10.81 -10.71
CA PHE A 194 -7.36 10.71 -9.59
C PHE A 194 -7.02 12.08 -8.99
N HIS A 195 -6.73 13.08 -9.84
CA HIS A 195 -6.48 14.45 -9.37
C HIS A 195 -7.73 15.12 -8.81
N ASP A 196 -8.91 14.86 -9.38
CA ASP A 196 -10.18 15.34 -8.81
C ASP A 196 -10.36 14.81 -7.37
N GLY A 197 -10.09 13.53 -7.13
CA GLY A 197 -10.13 12.94 -5.78
C GLY A 197 -9.05 13.52 -4.85
N PHE A 198 -7.83 13.69 -5.35
CA PHE A 198 -6.74 14.27 -4.55
C PHE A 198 -6.98 15.74 -4.19
N ALA A 199 -7.72 16.50 -5.01
CA ALA A 199 -8.10 17.88 -4.70
C ALA A 199 -8.98 18.00 -3.43
N LEU A 200 -9.61 16.91 -2.98
CA LEU A 200 -10.39 16.84 -1.74
C LEU A 200 -9.51 16.62 -0.49
N TRP A 201 -8.21 16.42 -0.66
CA TRP A 201 -7.26 16.32 0.44
C TRP A 201 -7.03 17.69 1.08
N ASN A 202 -7.38 17.84 2.36
CA ASN A 202 -7.25 19.12 3.07
C ASN A 202 -5.95 19.26 3.89
N GLY A 203 -4.96 18.41 3.62
CA GLY A 203 -3.71 18.32 4.40
C GLY A 203 -3.79 17.36 5.59
N THR A 204 -4.97 16.84 5.92
CA THR A 204 -5.19 15.89 7.01
C THR A 204 -5.91 14.64 6.53
N GLY A 205 -6.96 14.82 5.72
CA GLY A 205 -7.77 13.74 5.18
C GLY A 205 -8.59 14.19 3.98
N PHE A 206 -9.31 13.26 3.36
CA PHE A 206 -10.23 13.56 2.27
C PHE A 206 -11.53 14.16 2.82
N LYS A 207 -11.67 15.48 2.69
CA LYS A 207 -12.82 16.25 3.16
C LYS A 207 -13.82 16.41 2.02
N ASP A 208 -14.58 15.35 1.77
CA ASP A 208 -15.56 15.26 0.70
C ASP A 208 -17.00 15.41 1.22
N ASP A 209 -18.02 15.26 0.37
CA ASP A 209 -19.42 15.51 0.75
C ASP A 209 -19.94 14.53 1.82
N ALA A 210 -19.29 13.37 1.97
CA ALA A 210 -19.61 12.39 3.01
C ALA A 210 -18.89 12.67 4.34
N PHE A 211 -17.95 13.62 4.39
CA PHE A 211 -17.24 13.98 5.61
C PHE A 211 -18.16 14.64 6.63
N THR A 212 -18.07 14.20 7.89
CA THR A 212 -18.83 14.78 9.01
C THR A 212 -17.89 15.38 10.06
N SER A 213 -17.24 14.54 10.86
CA SER A 213 -16.31 14.94 11.93
C SER A 213 -14.99 14.16 11.92
N THR A 214 -15.01 12.93 11.42
CA THR A 214 -13.85 12.05 11.26
C THR A 214 -13.60 11.76 9.77
N PHE A 215 -12.39 11.35 9.45
CA PHE A 215 -11.99 10.92 8.12
C PHE A 215 -12.02 9.40 8.03
N ALA A 216 -12.39 8.88 6.87
CA ALA A 216 -12.40 7.45 6.63
C ALA A 216 -11.02 6.94 6.18
N THR A 217 -10.48 5.95 6.88
CA THR A 217 -9.15 5.37 6.61
C THR A 217 -9.08 4.71 5.24
N TYR A 218 -10.16 4.03 4.83
CA TYR A 218 -10.19 3.34 3.54
C TYR A 218 -9.98 4.27 2.34
N LYS A 219 -10.31 5.57 2.46
CA LYS A 219 -10.06 6.58 1.42
C LYS A 219 -8.57 6.85 1.22
N ILE A 220 -7.77 6.81 2.30
CA ILE A 220 -6.30 6.85 2.20
C ILE A 220 -5.81 5.62 1.44
N ALA A 221 -6.30 4.44 1.81
CA ALA A 221 -5.89 3.20 1.16
C ALA A 221 -6.23 3.20 -0.35
N LEU A 222 -7.44 3.64 -0.73
CA LEU A 222 -7.83 3.78 -2.14
C LEU A 222 -6.94 4.78 -2.89
N TYR A 223 -6.66 5.95 -2.29
CA TYR A 223 -5.74 6.93 -2.87
C TYR A 223 -4.36 6.32 -3.14
N LEU A 224 -3.75 5.69 -2.13
CA LEU A 224 -2.41 5.11 -2.24
C LEU A 224 -2.36 3.97 -3.26
N TYR A 225 -3.40 3.14 -3.31
CA TYR A 225 -3.52 2.09 -4.31
C TYR A 225 -3.65 2.67 -5.73
N ALA A 226 -4.51 3.67 -5.94
CA ALA A 226 -4.69 4.31 -7.24
C ALA A 226 -3.42 5.07 -7.68
N ALA A 227 -2.76 5.78 -6.75
CA ALA A 227 -1.49 6.47 -7.02
C ALA A 227 -0.44 5.49 -7.54
N LYS A 228 -0.28 4.35 -6.87
CA LYS A 228 0.65 3.29 -7.28
C LYS A 228 0.31 2.73 -8.66
N LEU A 229 -0.97 2.43 -8.91
CA LEU A 229 -1.44 1.91 -10.18
C LEU A 229 -1.15 2.87 -11.35
N LEU A 230 -1.22 4.18 -11.10
CA LEU A 230 -1.00 5.24 -12.08
C LEU A 230 0.44 5.77 -12.12
N GLY A 231 1.37 5.12 -11.42
CA GLY A 231 2.77 5.56 -11.36
C GLY A 231 2.97 6.94 -10.71
N GLN A 232 2.03 7.38 -9.88
CA GLN A 232 2.13 8.62 -9.11
C GLN A 232 2.84 8.32 -7.78
N ALA A 233 3.81 9.16 -7.42
CA ALA A 233 4.49 9.07 -6.13
C ALA A 233 3.62 9.75 -5.06
N PRO A 234 3.01 9.00 -4.13
CA PRO A 234 2.26 9.63 -3.03
C PRO A 234 3.22 10.30 -2.04
N ASP A 235 2.72 11.29 -1.31
CA ASP A 235 3.44 11.88 -0.18
C ASP A 235 3.70 10.79 0.88
N SER A 236 4.96 10.66 1.31
CA SER A 236 5.36 9.65 2.31
C SER A 236 4.62 9.83 3.63
N SER A 237 4.24 11.07 3.99
CA SER A 237 3.47 11.34 5.20
C SER A 237 2.06 10.71 5.18
N ILE A 238 1.48 10.49 4.00
CA ILE A 238 0.19 9.81 3.85
C ILE A 238 0.37 8.30 4.00
N VAL A 239 1.49 7.74 3.54
CA VAL A 239 1.85 6.34 3.75
C VAL A 239 2.09 6.07 5.23
N ASP A 240 2.90 6.90 5.87
CA ASP A 240 3.17 6.82 7.31
C ASP A 240 1.89 7.03 8.13
N GLY A 241 1.02 7.93 7.66
CA GLY A 241 -0.31 8.15 8.21
C GLY A 241 -1.18 6.90 8.16
N LEU A 242 -1.22 6.18 7.03
CA LEU A 242 -1.93 4.91 6.94
C LEU A 242 -1.35 3.89 7.92
N LEU A 243 -0.01 3.73 7.96
CA LEU A 243 0.66 2.79 8.86
C LEU A 243 0.34 3.07 10.33
N ALA A 244 0.26 4.35 10.72
CA ALA A 244 -0.09 4.76 12.08
C ALA A 244 -1.54 4.41 12.49
N LEU A 245 -2.40 4.10 11.52
CA LEU A 245 -3.80 3.69 11.74
C LEU A 245 -3.96 2.18 11.92
N GLN A 246 -2.87 1.41 11.90
CA GLN A 246 -2.91 0.00 12.27
C GLN A 246 -2.99 -0.15 13.80
N LEU A 247 -3.87 -1.03 14.26
CA LEU A 247 -3.98 -1.39 15.66
C LEU A 247 -2.94 -2.44 16.02
N HIS A 248 -2.25 -2.24 17.15
CA HIS A 248 -1.16 -3.14 17.57
C HIS A 248 -1.49 -3.97 18.82
N ARG A 249 -2.67 -3.79 19.40
CA ARG A 249 -3.08 -4.44 20.67
C ARG A 249 -4.57 -4.77 20.67
N GLY A 250 -4.97 -5.68 21.54
CA GLY A 250 -6.36 -6.07 21.72
C GLY A 250 -6.84 -7.09 20.68
N VAL A 251 -8.15 -7.29 20.63
CA VAL A 251 -8.81 -8.22 19.70
C VAL A 251 -8.66 -7.79 18.23
N ASP A 252 -8.40 -6.50 18.01
CA ASP A 252 -8.20 -5.90 16.69
C ASP A 252 -6.75 -5.83 16.23
N SER A 253 -5.81 -6.43 16.97
CA SER A 253 -4.38 -6.35 16.63
C SER A 253 -4.12 -6.83 15.20
N GLY A 254 -3.46 -5.97 14.40
CA GLY A 254 -3.18 -6.16 12.99
C GLY A 254 -4.19 -5.49 12.06
N GLY A 255 -5.43 -5.24 12.51
CA GLY A 255 -6.46 -4.54 11.73
C GLY A 255 -6.20 -3.04 11.62
N PHE A 256 -6.78 -2.39 10.62
CA PHE A 256 -6.75 -0.93 10.47
C PHE A 256 -8.05 -0.31 10.95
N VAL A 257 -7.97 0.80 11.70
CA VAL A 257 -9.17 1.51 12.17
C VAL A 257 -9.98 2.06 11.01
N THR A 258 -11.30 2.04 11.14
CA THR A 258 -12.20 2.55 10.09
C THR A 258 -12.10 4.05 9.90
N GLU A 259 -11.81 4.79 10.98
CA GLU A 259 -11.80 6.25 10.98
C GLU A 259 -10.59 6.83 11.71
N TYR A 260 -10.34 8.12 11.47
CA TYR A 260 -9.35 8.88 12.19
C TYR A 260 -9.71 10.36 12.31
N SER A 261 -9.03 11.04 13.22
CA SER A 261 -9.16 12.48 13.45
C SER A 261 -7.79 13.16 13.50
N GLY A 262 -7.73 14.46 13.20
CA GLY A 262 -6.48 15.23 13.26
C GLY A 262 -5.33 14.54 12.52
N ARG A 263 -4.12 14.59 13.09
CA ARG A 263 -2.91 13.98 12.52
C ARG A 263 -2.89 12.44 12.67
N PHE A 264 -3.83 11.75 12.01
CA PHE A 264 -3.96 10.29 12.03
C PHE A 264 -4.19 9.70 13.44
N GLY A 265 -4.95 10.41 14.28
CA GLY A 265 -5.41 9.88 15.56
C GLY A 265 -6.50 8.83 15.33
N PRO A 266 -6.27 7.54 15.63
CA PRO A 266 -7.21 6.47 15.32
C PRO A 266 -8.54 6.64 16.05
N VAL A 267 -9.66 6.40 15.35
CA VAL A 267 -11.02 6.49 15.89
C VAL A 267 -11.82 5.27 15.45
N GLY A 268 -12.58 4.69 16.39
CA GLY A 268 -13.37 3.48 16.14
C GLY A 268 -12.54 2.21 16.24
N GLY A 269 -13.14 1.09 15.83
CA GLY A 269 -12.48 -0.20 15.77
C GLY A 269 -12.00 -0.53 14.36
N SER A 270 -11.59 -1.77 14.15
CA SER A 270 -11.07 -2.24 12.87
C SER A 270 -12.13 -2.99 12.07
N ASN A 271 -12.00 -3.02 10.74
CA ASN A 271 -12.86 -3.89 9.93
C ASN A 271 -12.10 -4.55 8.77
N THR A 272 -12.74 -5.57 8.21
CA THR A 272 -12.18 -6.37 7.11
C THR A 272 -11.99 -5.55 5.84
N GLU A 273 -12.96 -4.73 5.45
CA GLU A 273 -12.88 -3.83 4.28
C GLU A 273 -11.66 -2.91 4.32
N THR A 274 -11.52 -2.11 5.37
CA THR A 274 -10.45 -1.13 5.53
C THR A 274 -9.09 -1.82 5.59
N THR A 275 -9.01 -2.92 6.34
CA THR A 275 -7.78 -3.70 6.46
C THR A 275 -7.35 -4.31 5.11
N SER A 276 -8.31 -4.83 4.34
CA SER A 276 -8.04 -5.39 3.02
C SER A 276 -7.54 -4.34 2.03
N LEU A 277 -8.18 -3.17 2.01
CA LEU A 277 -7.73 -2.04 1.19
C LEU A 277 -6.35 -1.55 1.61
N ALA A 278 -6.06 -1.47 2.91
CA ALA A 278 -4.75 -1.09 3.42
C ALA A 278 -3.66 -2.09 2.98
N ILE A 279 -3.94 -3.41 3.03
CA ILE A 279 -3.02 -4.42 2.48
C ILE A 279 -2.77 -4.17 1.00
N LEU A 280 -3.82 -3.95 0.20
CA LEU A 280 -3.67 -3.69 -1.23
C LEU A 280 -2.85 -2.42 -1.49
N ALA A 281 -3.08 -1.36 -0.73
CA ALA A 281 -2.38 -0.08 -0.83
C ALA A 281 -0.90 -0.18 -0.45
N LEU A 282 -0.57 -0.92 0.61
CA LEU A 282 0.81 -1.11 1.09
C LEU A 282 1.53 -2.17 0.24
N SER A 283 0.82 -3.17 -0.26
CA SER A 283 1.41 -4.24 -1.07
C SER A 283 2.05 -3.70 -2.34
N GLN A 284 3.27 -4.15 -2.62
CA GLN A 284 3.98 -3.75 -3.82
C GLN A 284 3.43 -4.51 -5.02
N GLN A 285 2.86 -3.80 -6.01
CA GLN A 285 2.68 -4.40 -7.33
C GLN A 285 4.05 -4.46 -8.00
N GLY A 286 4.64 -5.66 -8.10
CA GLY A 286 5.88 -5.89 -8.85
C GLY A 286 7.17 -5.54 -8.12
N PHE A 287 7.31 -5.87 -6.83
CA PHE A 287 8.58 -5.66 -6.15
C PHE A 287 9.70 -6.52 -6.75
N ILE A 288 10.80 -5.86 -7.08
CA ILE A 288 12.10 -6.51 -7.14
C ILE A 288 12.44 -6.90 -5.69
N PRO A 289 12.61 -8.21 -5.37
CA PRO A 289 12.89 -8.66 -4.01
C PRO A 289 14.02 -7.84 -3.33
N SER A 290 13.89 -7.54 -2.04
CA SER A 290 14.84 -6.69 -1.29
C SER A 290 16.28 -7.21 -1.36
N ASN A 291 16.47 -8.51 -1.56
CA ASN A 291 17.75 -9.15 -1.83
C ASN A 291 18.38 -8.73 -3.18
N ILE A 292 17.60 -8.40 -4.21
CA ILE A 292 18.14 -7.90 -5.49
C ILE A 292 18.48 -6.41 -5.39
N VAL A 293 17.70 -5.60 -4.66
CA VAL A 293 18.05 -4.20 -4.37
C VAL A 293 19.33 -4.15 -3.53
N SER A 294 19.44 -5.03 -2.52
CA SER A 294 20.65 -5.24 -1.72
C SER A 294 21.85 -5.67 -2.56
N LEU A 295 21.68 -6.60 -3.50
CA LEU A 295 22.76 -7.08 -4.36
C LEU A 295 23.22 -6.01 -5.37
N ALA A 296 22.29 -5.31 -6.01
CA ALA A 296 22.60 -4.19 -6.90
C ALA A 296 23.33 -3.08 -6.12
N PHE A 297 22.90 -2.80 -4.90
CA PHE A 297 23.54 -1.86 -3.98
C PHE A 297 24.97 -2.30 -3.59
N GLN A 298 25.17 -3.56 -3.23
CA GLN A 298 26.50 -4.12 -2.96
C GLN A 298 27.42 -4.04 -4.18
N LEU A 299 26.90 -4.36 -5.37
CA LEU A 299 27.67 -4.31 -6.62
C LEU A 299 28.05 -2.87 -7.01
N ILE A 300 27.18 -1.89 -6.78
CA ILE A 300 27.50 -0.47 -7.00
C ILE A 300 28.60 -0.01 -6.04
N ILE A 301 28.49 -0.34 -4.74
CA ILE A 301 29.51 0.01 -3.74
C ILE A 301 30.86 -0.62 -4.11
N ILE A 302 30.88 -1.91 -4.46
CA ILE A 302 32.10 -2.62 -4.87
C ILE A 302 32.70 -1.98 -6.13
N GLY A 303 31.89 -1.73 -7.16
CA GLY A 303 32.34 -1.10 -8.39
C GLY A 303 32.97 0.27 -8.17
N VAL A 304 32.37 1.08 -7.29
CA VAL A 304 32.87 2.41 -6.92
C VAL A 304 34.17 2.34 -6.11
N LEU A 305 34.28 1.41 -5.16
CA LEU A 305 35.52 1.18 -4.40
C LEU A 305 36.68 0.75 -5.30
N VAL A 306 36.41 -0.11 -6.28
CA VAL A 306 37.41 -0.57 -7.27
C VAL A 306 37.87 0.59 -8.16
N ALA A 307 36.94 1.40 -8.68
CA ALA A 307 37.27 2.57 -9.49
C ALA A 307 38.13 3.58 -8.70
N PHE A 308 37.82 3.79 -7.42
CA PHE A 308 38.58 4.67 -6.54
C PHE A 308 39.99 4.14 -6.25
N ALA A 309 40.13 2.83 -5.98
CA ALA A 309 41.43 2.19 -5.81
C ALA A 309 42.30 2.32 -7.08
N ALA A 310 41.70 2.14 -8.26
CA ALA A 310 42.38 2.31 -9.54
C ALA A 310 42.84 3.77 -9.76
N LEU A 311 42.02 4.75 -9.38
CA LEU A 311 42.37 6.18 -9.50
C LEU A 311 43.55 6.55 -8.59
N ILE A 312 43.56 6.04 -7.35
CA ILE A 312 44.68 6.21 -6.41
C ILE A 312 45.94 5.55 -6.98
N ALA A 313 45.83 4.31 -7.46
CA ALA A 313 46.97 3.60 -8.05
C ALA A 313 47.55 4.39 -9.24
N ALA A 314 46.69 4.88 -10.14
CA ALA A 314 47.10 5.68 -11.28
C ALA A 314 47.79 6.98 -10.88
N THR A 315 47.32 7.66 -9.83
CA THR A 315 47.97 8.90 -9.33
C THR A 315 49.29 8.63 -8.63
N VAL A 316 49.42 7.51 -7.91
CA VAL A 316 50.68 7.08 -7.28
C VAL A 316 51.71 6.73 -8.36
N VAL A 317 51.33 5.97 -9.38
CA VAL A 317 52.19 5.61 -10.52
C VAL A 317 52.63 6.86 -11.27
N ARG A 318 51.72 7.81 -11.56
CA ARG A 318 52.07 9.08 -12.22
C ARG A 318 53.06 9.93 -11.42
N ARG A 319 53.01 9.85 -10.08
CA ARG A 319 53.93 10.59 -9.20
C ARG A 319 55.30 9.92 -9.09
N SER A 320 55.37 8.59 -9.14
CA SER A 320 56.64 7.85 -9.14
C SER A 320 57.40 8.06 -10.45
N VAL A 321 56.70 7.98 -11.59
CA VAL A 321 57.30 8.25 -12.92
C VAL A 321 57.83 9.70 -13.05
N LYS A 322 57.26 10.66 -12.30
CA LYS A 322 57.73 12.05 -12.27
C LYS A 322 58.89 12.30 -11.31
N GLN A 323 59.25 11.35 -10.45
CA GLN A 323 60.41 11.46 -9.55
C GLN A 323 61.68 10.80 -10.12
N ASP A 324 61.53 9.95 -11.14
CA ASP A 324 62.62 9.25 -11.83
C ASP A 324 63.10 9.95 -13.13
N VAL A 325 62.66 11.20 -13.37
CA VAL A 325 63.10 12.09 -14.46
C VAL A 325 63.56 13.41 -13.86
#